data_AF-A0A1H4E0I9-F1
#
_entry.id   AF-A0A1H4E0I9-F1
#
_cell.length_a   1.000
_cell.length_b   1.000
_cell.length_c   1.000
_cell.angle_alpha   90.00
_cell.angle_beta   90.00
_cell.angle_gamma   90.00
#
_symmetry.space_group_name_H-M   'P 1'
#
loop_
_entity.id
_entity.type
_entity.pdbx_description
1 polymer ?
#
loop_
_entity_poly.entity_id
_entity_poly.type
_entity_poly.pdbx_seq_one_letter_code
_entity_poly.pdbx_strand_id
1 'polypeptide(L)'
;MKKNLLLKTFAALLLLLTTTAAQAAEPMLALEKYTVPVGVPGAAVGRFSTEVPVVLADDPSGLFEIADNRLKLRKKAVVTASSPILFEIEVACGDAQKRFTIVKDEFIRNKVVAHRGAWKGYGYHQNSRHSLRKAIELGCEASEFDAWLTKDKYIAINHDYEYDGMIVELSKLADMRRVILEQGEVMATLDEYLDIIRGQNRTRLVLELKSMPTNKIGLELADAAVAMVHKMGAQAWVDYISFDYEVLKRVRALDPTAHIAYLGAVVPMDQQKIEGMNGIDYHFSQFDNMPRLYDRARMLGLTINVWTVNDPKIMERMLDMGVDFITTDEPAMLLEMIEKRNER
;
A
#
# COMPACT_ATOMS: atom_id res chain seq x y z
N MET A 1 -14.80 -79.74 -10.33
CA MET A 1 -14.93 -79.49 -8.87
C MET A 1 -14.23 -78.18 -8.53
N LYS A 2 -14.98 -77.25 -7.90
CA LYS A 2 -14.55 -76.07 -7.11
C LYS A 2 -13.80 -74.97 -7.89
N LYS A 3 -14.49 -73.87 -8.26
CA LYS A 3 -14.74 -72.63 -7.48
C LYS A 3 -13.48 -71.77 -7.33
N ASN A 4 -13.48 -70.59 -7.97
CA ASN A 4 -13.04 -69.28 -7.46
C ASN A 4 -13.30 -68.24 -8.57
N LEU A 5 -14.37 -67.44 -8.49
CA LEU A 5 -14.47 -66.18 -7.74
C LEU A 5 -13.53 -65.11 -8.31
N LEU A 6 -14.07 -64.19 -9.12
CA LEU A 6 -14.15 -62.76 -8.81
C LEU A 6 -14.65 -62.00 -10.06
N LEU A 7 -15.95 -61.76 -10.07
CA LEU A 7 -16.58 -60.72 -10.88
C LEU A 7 -16.24 -59.39 -10.20
N LYS A 8 -15.29 -58.62 -10.74
CA LYS A 8 -15.06 -57.23 -10.32
C LYS A 8 -15.69 -56.29 -11.33
N THR A 9 -16.78 -55.70 -10.88
CA THR A 9 -17.45 -54.51 -11.40
C THR A 9 -16.45 -53.39 -11.69
N PHE A 10 -16.34 -52.98 -12.96
CA PHE A 10 -15.75 -51.69 -13.33
C PHE A 10 -16.80 -50.61 -13.09
N ALA A 11 -16.83 -50.06 -11.88
CA ALA A 11 -17.55 -48.82 -11.62
C ALA A 11 -16.70 -47.67 -12.17
N ALA A 12 -17.23 -46.96 -13.17
CA ALA A 12 -16.65 -45.73 -13.68
C ALA A 12 -16.65 -44.69 -12.54
N LEU A 13 -15.46 -44.46 -11.96
CA LEU A 13 -15.23 -43.35 -11.06
C LEU A 13 -15.09 -42.10 -11.92
N LEU A 14 -16.22 -41.45 -12.22
CA LEU A 14 -16.24 -40.11 -12.80
C LEU A 14 -15.70 -39.16 -11.72
N LEU A 15 -14.39 -38.92 -11.74
CA LEU A 15 -13.75 -37.92 -10.90
C LEU A 15 -14.30 -36.56 -11.35
N LEU A 16 -15.28 -36.02 -10.62
CA LEU A 16 -15.62 -34.61 -10.73
C LEU A 16 -14.39 -33.83 -10.26
N LEU A 17 -13.56 -33.44 -11.23
CA LEU A 17 -12.66 -32.31 -11.10
C LEU A 17 -13.55 -31.08 -10.91
N THR A 18 -13.95 -30.80 -9.67
CA THR A 18 -14.39 -29.46 -9.31
C THR A 18 -13.15 -28.58 -9.40
N THR A 19 -12.90 -28.03 -10.59
CA THR A 19 -12.09 -26.84 -10.73
C THR A 19 -12.76 -25.77 -9.88
N THR A 20 -12.30 -25.58 -8.65
CA THR A 20 -12.51 -24.31 -7.96
C THR A 20 -11.66 -23.30 -8.73
N ALA A 21 -12.22 -22.79 -9.84
CA ALA A 21 -11.85 -21.46 -10.27
C ALA A 21 -12.07 -20.60 -9.02
N ALA A 22 -10.99 -20.06 -8.45
CA ALA A 22 -11.12 -19.06 -7.41
C ALA A 22 -12.08 -18.02 -7.97
N GLN A 23 -13.27 -17.92 -7.38
CA GLN A 23 -14.25 -16.90 -7.76
C GLN A 23 -13.47 -15.58 -7.72
N ALA A 24 -13.33 -14.91 -8.86
CA ALA A 24 -12.69 -13.61 -8.89
C ALA A 24 -13.42 -12.76 -7.85
N ALA A 25 -12.70 -12.24 -6.85
CA ALA A 25 -13.31 -11.40 -5.84
C ALA A 25 -13.89 -10.19 -6.56
N GLU A 26 -15.16 -9.85 -6.30
CA GLU A 26 -15.72 -8.65 -6.87
C GLU A 26 -14.92 -7.44 -6.35
N PRO A 27 -14.46 -6.55 -7.25
CA PRO A 27 -13.68 -5.40 -6.85
C PRO A 27 -14.49 -4.52 -5.90
N MET A 28 -13.84 -4.02 -4.86
CA MET A 28 -14.45 -3.09 -3.93
C MET A 28 -14.72 -1.76 -4.64
N LEU A 29 -15.89 -1.15 -4.38
CA LEU A 29 -16.16 0.21 -4.84
C LEU A 29 -15.12 1.18 -4.26
N ALA A 30 -14.31 1.80 -5.12
CA ALA A 30 -13.17 2.63 -4.73
C ALA A 30 -13.16 3.98 -5.48
N LEU A 31 -12.22 4.87 -5.15
CA LEU A 31 -12.15 6.24 -5.66
C LEU A 31 -10.71 6.58 -6.10
N GLU A 32 -10.50 7.17 -7.27
CA GLU A 32 -9.14 7.32 -7.84
C GLU A 32 -8.08 8.05 -7.00
N LYS A 33 -8.43 9.00 -6.12
CA LYS A 33 -7.42 9.83 -5.41
C LYS A 33 -7.63 9.97 -3.91
N TYR A 34 -8.87 9.89 -3.44
CA TYR A 34 -9.25 10.15 -2.03
C TYR A 34 -8.78 11.50 -1.43
N THR A 35 -8.14 12.38 -2.19
CA THR A 35 -7.62 13.66 -1.70
C THR A 35 -8.26 14.86 -2.40
N VAL A 36 -8.49 15.94 -1.67
CA VAL A 36 -9.05 17.21 -2.17
C VAL A 36 -8.04 18.35 -2.00
N PRO A 37 -7.69 19.09 -3.07
CA PRO A 37 -6.67 20.14 -3.01
C PRO A 37 -7.14 21.37 -2.23
N VAL A 38 -6.20 21.99 -1.51
CA VAL A 38 -6.42 23.25 -0.79
C VAL A 38 -6.43 24.43 -1.76
N GLY A 39 -7.38 25.35 -1.59
CA GLY A 39 -7.43 26.62 -2.31
C GLY A 39 -7.92 26.53 -3.75
N VAL A 40 -8.46 25.39 -4.20
CA VAL A 40 -8.96 25.18 -5.57
C VAL A 40 -10.49 25.06 -5.57
N PRO A 41 -11.24 26.12 -5.95
CA PRO A 41 -12.70 26.05 -6.01
C PRO A 41 -13.19 25.03 -7.02
N GLY A 42 -14.20 24.23 -6.65
CA GLY A 42 -14.80 23.24 -7.55
C GLY A 42 -13.86 22.10 -7.97
N ALA A 43 -12.80 21.85 -7.19
CA ALA A 43 -11.81 20.83 -7.49
C ALA A 43 -12.41 19.44 -7.68
N ALA A 44 -11.91 18.71 -8.69
CA ALA A 44 -12.19 17.29 -8.84
C ALA A 44 -11.41 16.49 -7.78
N VAL A 45 -12.08 15.53 -7.14
CA VAL A 45 -11.44 14.58 -6.22
C VAL A 45 -11.07 13.32 -7.00
N GLY A 46 -12.04 12.60 -7.56
CA GLY A 46 -11.76 11.38 -8.34
C GLY A 46 -13.01 10.75 -8.94
N ARG A 47 -12.83 9.79 -9.84
CA ARG A 47 -13.90 8.93 -10.34
C ARG A 47 -14.05 7.68 -9.47
N PHE A 48 -15.29 7.23 -9.27
CA PHE A 48 -15.57 5.95 -8.61
C PHE A 48 -15.31 4.78 -9.57
N SER A 49 -14.80 3.67 -9.05
CA SER A 49 -14.41 2.48 -9.82
C SER A 49 -15.60 1.61 -10.25
N THR A 50 -16.63 2.22 -10.84
CA THR A 50 -17.85 1.55 -11.26
C THR A 50 -18.53 2.27 -12.43
N GLU A 51 -19.19 1.48 -13.27
CA GLU A 51 -20.09 1.97 -14.31
C GLU A 51 -21.53 2.17 -13.79
N VAL A 52 -21.86 1.59 -12.62
CA VAL A 52 -23.16 1.80 -11.98
C VAL A 52 -23.22 3.25 -11.47
N PRO A 53 -24.33 4.00 -11.69
CA PRO A 53 -24.46 5.35 -11.18
C PRO A 53 -24.27 5.43 -9.66
N VAL A 54 -23.39 6.33 -9.22
CA VAL A 54 -23.13 6.61 -7.81
C VAL A 54 -23.86 7.89 -7.42
N VAL A 55 -24.58 7.85 -6.29
CA VAL A 55 -25.32 8.97 -5.73
C VAL A 55 -24.74 9.35 -4.38
N LEU A 56 -24.59 10.65 -4.12
CA LEU A 56 -24.18 11.14 -2.80
C LEU A 56 -25.37 11.01 -1.84
N ALA A 57 -25.25 10.10 -0.86
CA ALA A 57 -26.29 9.83 0.12
C ALA A 57 -26.19 10.75 1.33
N ASP A 58 -24.97 11.01 1.80
CA ASP A 58 -24.69 11.96 2.89
C ASP A 58 -23.36 12.68 2.68
N ASP A 59 -23.30 13.94 3.09
CA ASP A 59 -22.10 14.78 3.14
C ASP A 59 -22.30 15.84 4.24
N PRO A 60 -21.89 15.55 5.49
CA PRO A 60 -22.02 16.49 6.60
C PRO A 60 -21.31 17.83 6.39
N SER A 61 -20.30 17.88 5.49
CA SER A 61 -19.59 19.12 5.19
C SER A 61 -20.35 20.03 4.21
N GLY A 62 -21.26 19.44 3.42
CA GLY A 62 -21.98 20.11 2.33
C GLY A 62 -21.10 20.57 1.16
N LEU A 63 -19.82 20.18 1.13
CA LEU A 63 -18.83 20.66 0.16
C LEU A 63 -18.87 19.89 -1.16
N PHE A 64 -19.35 18.65 -1.16
CA PHE A 64 -19.18 17.73 -2.27
C PHE A 64 -20.46 17.58 -3.11
N GLU A 65 -20.24 17.20 -4.36
CA GLU A 65 -21.28 16.72 -5.27
C GLU A 65 -20.71 15.59 -6.12
N ILE A 66 -21.61 14.69 -6.57
CA ILE A 66 -21.27 13.63 -7.52
C ILE A 66 -21.97 13.93 -8.84
N ALA A 67 -21.20 13.92 -9.93
CA ALA A 67 -21.70 14.01 -11.29
C ALA A 67 -20.90 13.07 -12.20
N ASP A 68 -21.57 12.29 -13.04
CA ASP A 68 -20.95 11.31 -13.94
C ASP A 68 -19.95 10.37 -13.25
N ASN A 69 -20.37 9.82 -12.10
CA ASN A 69 -19.54 8.99 -11.21
C ASN A 69 -18.22 9.65 -10.77
N ARG A 70 -18.16 10.99 -10.76
CA ARG A 70 -17.02 11.76 -10.26
C ARG A 70 -17.40 12.56 -9.04
N LEU A 71 -16.63 12.37 -7.97
CA LEU A 71 -16.68 13.21 -6.80
C LEU A 71 -15.88 14.49 -7.05
N LYS A 72 -16.48 15.63 -6.74
CA LYS A 72 -15.85 16.95 -6.83
C LYS A 72 -16.43 17.89 -5.78
N LEU A 73 -15.73 18.99 -5.52
CA LEU A 73 -16.30 20.10 -4.78
C LEU A 73 -17.40 20.77 -5.60
N ARG A 74 -18.43 21.26 -4.91
CA ARG A 74 -19.43 22.16 -5.51
C ARG A 74 -18.74 23.38 -6.10
N LYS A 75 -19.32 23.98 -7.14
CA LYS A 75 -18.71 25.06 -7.96
C LYS A 75 -18.00 26.19 -7.18
N LYS A 76 -18.51 26.58 -6.02
CA LYS A 76 -17.93 27.64 -5.16
C LYS A 76 -17.32 27.12 -3.86
N ALA A 77 -17.45 25.83 -3.57
CA ALA A 77 -16.86 25.21 -2.41
C ALA A 77 -15.34 25.13 -2.57
N VAL A 78 -14.62 25.38 -1.48
CA VAL A 78 -13.16 25.37 -1.43
C VAL A 78 -12.74 24.79 -0.09
N VAL A 79 -11.73 23.91 -0.11
CA VAL A 79 -11.04 23.45 1.09
C VAL A 79 -9.93 24.44 1.40
N THR A 80 -9.84 24.87 2.65
CA THR A 80 -8.89 25.90 3.12
C THR A 80 -7.88 25.30 4.09
N ALA A 81 -6.82 26.04 4.41
CA ALA A 81 -5.86 25.63 5.44
C ALA A 81 -6.54 25.36 6.81
N SER A 82 -7.57 26.14 7.14
CA SER A 82 -8.37 26.00 8.38
C SER A 82 -9.44 24.90 8.32
N SER A 83 -9.67 24.27 7.15
CA SER A 83 -10.63 23.18 7.03
C SER A 83 -10.13 21.92 7.77
N PRO A 84 -11.05 21.03 8.20
CA PRO A 84 -10.67 19.74 8.78
C PRO A 84 -9.73 18.95 7.88
N ILE A 85 -8.95 18.06 8.48
CA ILE A 85 -8.06 17.12 7.78
C ILE A 85 -8.88 16.14 6.93
N LEU A 86 -10.04 15.71 7.45
CA LEU A 86 -10.87 14.65 6.89
C LEU A 86 -12.29 15.13 6.64
N PHE A 87 -12.89 14.61 5.56
CA PHE A 87 -14.30 14.75 5.23
C PHE A 87 -14.87 13.36 4.98
N GLU A 88 -15.88 12.98 5.75
CA GLU A 88 -16.61 11.73 5.53
C GLU A 88 -17.79 11.99 4.61
N ILE A 89 -17.98 11.12 3.62
CA ILE A 89 -19.17 11.10 2.77
C ILE A 89 -19.75 9.69 2.74
N GLU A 90 -21.06 9.59 2.53
CA GLU A 90 -21.73 8.33 2.24
C GLU A 90 -22.24 8.36 0.80
N VAL A 91 -21.99 7.27 0.07
CA VAL A 91 -22.45 7.12 -1.30
C VAL A 91 -23.31 5.86 -1.44
N ALA A 92 -24.33 5.94 -2.28
CA ALA A 92 -25.14 4.82 -2.72
C ALA A 92 -24.75 4.39 -4.14
N CYS A 93 -24.63 3.10 -4.37
CA CYS A 93 -24.31 2.49 -5.67
C CYS A 93 -25.11 1.19 -5.82
N GLY A 94 -26.18 1.22 -6.61
CA GLY A 94 -27.19 0.16 -6.58
C GLY A 94 -27.83 0.04 -5.19
N ASP A 95 -27.87 -1.17 -4.63
CA ASP A 95 -28.41 -1.44 -3.30
C ASP A 95 -27.37 -1.27 -2.17
N ALA A 96 -26.11 -0.98 -2.51
CA ALA A 96 -25.03 -0.82 -1.55
C ALA A 96 -24.88 0.64 -1.11
N GLN A 97 -24.67 0.84 0.19
CA GLN A 97 -24.18 2.11 0.75
C GLN A 97 -22.77 1.93 1.29
N LYS A 98 -21.89 2.91 1.01
CA LYS A 98 -20.49 2.86 1.44
C LYS A 98 -20.01 4.23 1.87
N ARG A 99 -19.25 4.25 2.97
CA ARG A 99 -18.56 5.44 3.47
C ARG A 99 -17.21 5.63 2.79
N PHE A 100 -16.86 6.87 2.50
CA PHE A 100 -15.57 7.28 1.98
C PHE A 100 -14.99 8.40 2.85
N THR A 101 -13.71 8.28 3.18
CA THR A 101 -12.91 9.33 3.81
C THR A 101 -12.15 10.09 2.73
N ILE A 102 -12.42 11.38 2.60
CA ILE A 102 -11.70 12.30 1.71
C ILE A 102 -10.74 13.13 2.55
N VAL A 103 -9.50 13.25 2.10
CA VAL A 103 -8.42 13.89 2.87
C VAL A 103 -8.03 15.22 2.24
N LYS A 104 -7.91 16.27 3.05
CA LYS A 104 -7.32 17.54 2.63
C LYS A 104 -5.88 17.31 2.18
N ASP A 105 -5.57 17.59 0.92
CA ASP A 105 -4.25 17.33 0.32
C ASP A 105 -3.20 18.34 0.81
N GLU A 106 -2.52 18.00 1.90
CA GLU A 106 -1.31 18.69 2.38
C GLU A 106 -0.13 17.71 2.46
N PHE A 107 -0.20 16.63 1.68
CA PHE A 107 0.84 15.62 1.64
C PHE A 107 2.15 16.25 1.17
N ILE A 108 3.22 15.94 1.89
CA ILE A 108 4.58 16.35 1.59
C ILE A 108 5.01 15.68 0.29
N ARG A 109 5.76 16.42 -0.54
CA ARG A 109 6.25 16.00 -1.86
C ARG A 109 7.75 16.22 -1.96
N ASN A 110 8.50 15.60 -1.05
CA ASN A 110 9.95 15.78 -0.89
C ASN A 110 10.77 14.53 -1.23
N LYS A 111 10.14 13.48 -1.81
CA LYS A 111 10.79 12.25 -2.30
C LYS A 111 11.28 11.30 -1.21
N VAL A 112 11.21 11.66 0.07
CA VAL A 112 11.81 10.86 1.16
C VAL A 112 10.84 9.79 1.65
N VAL A 113 11.25 8.53 1.53
CA VAL A 113 10.55 7.37 2.11
C VAL A 113 11.43 6.79 3.22
N ALA A 114 10.93 6.84 4.47
CA ALA A 114 11.65 6.28 5.61
C ALA A 114 11.48 4.76 5.64
N HIS A 115 12.54 4.01 5.35
CA HIS A 115 12.56 2.54 5.31
C HIS A 115 12.33 1.96 6.71
N ARG A 116 11.24 1.21 6.87
CA ARG A 116 10.78 0.65 8.16
C ARG A 116 10.58 1.72 9.23
N GLY A 117 10.18 2.93 8.82
CA GLY A 117 10.10 4.13 9.66
C GLY A 117 11.46 4.80 9.93
N ALA A 118 11.45 5.90 10.69
CA ALA A 118 12.67 6.60 11.08
C ALA A 118 13.24 6.03 12.39
N TRP A 119 13.88 4.87 12.29
CA TRP A 119 14.37 4.11 13.45
C TRP A 119 15.84 4.38 13.79
N LYS A 120 16.68 4.52 12.76
CA LYS A 120 18.14 4.61 12.90
C LYS A 120 18.55 5.92 13.56
N GLY A 121 19.43 5.83 14.57
CA GLY A 121 19.90 7.00 15.32
C GLY A 121 18.92 7.53 16.37
N TYR A 122 17.70 7.00 16.46
CA TYR A 122 16.67 7.45 17.42
C TYR A 122 16.37 6.44 18.55
N GLY A 123 17.02 5.27 18.54
CA GLY A 123 16.82 4.24 19.57
C GLY A 123 15.44 3.57 19.49
N TYR A 124 14.85 3.52 18.29
CA TYR A 124 13.60 2.83 18.02
C TYR A 124 13.87 1.53 17.23
N HIS A 125 12.99 0.54 17.42
CA HIS A 125 12.97 -0.66 16.59
C HIS A 125 12.54 -0.30 15.16
N GLN A 126 13.04 -1.03 14.16
CA GLN A 126 12.47 -1.00 12.81
C GLN A 126 10.99 -1.42 12.83
N ASN A 127 10.17 -0.99 11.88
CA ASN A 127 8.79 -1.50 11.78
C ASN A 127 7.97 -1.28 13.07
N SER A 128 8.25 -0.20 13.81
CA SER A 128 7.65 0.12 15.11
C SER A 128 6.77 1.38 15.06
N ARG A 129 5.82 1.52 15.99
CA ARG A 129 4.96 2.72 16.01
C ARG A 129 5.79 3.97 16.34
N HIS A 130 6.86 3.86 17.14
CA HIS A 130 7.79 4.96 17.36
C HIS A 130 8.51 5.36 16.07
N SER A 131 9.01 4.41 15.28
CA SER A 131 9.68 4.71 14.01
C SER A 131 8.74 5.38 13.00
N LEU A 132 7.47 4.96 12.93
CA LEU A 132 6.44 5.62 12.12
C LEU A 132 6.18 7.06 12.60
N ARG A 133 5.93 7.24 13.90
CA ARG A 133 5.69 8.58 14.47
C ARG A 133 6.89 9.50 14.23
N LYS A 134 8.10 8.96 14.29
CA LYS A 134 9.32 9.73 14.00
C LYS A 134 9.42 10.12 12.53
N ALA A 135 9.07 9.24 11.60
CA ALA A 135 9.03 9.58 10.17
C ALA A 135 8.03 10.72 9.88
N ILE A 136 6.86 10.69 10.53
CA ILE A 136 5.86 11.76 10.48
C ILE A 136 6.44 13.06 11.06
N GLU A 137 7.07 12.99 12.24
CA GLU A 137 7.67 14.15 12.91
C GLU A 137 8.76 14.81 12.06
N LEU A 138 9.63 14.02 11.43
CA LEU A 138 10.68 14.50 10.53
C LEU A 138 10.12 15.13 9.24
N GLY A 139 8.86 14.87 8.90
CA GLY A 139 8.26 15.34 7.66
C GLY A 139 8.70 14.55 6.43
N CYS A 140 8.84 13.23 6.56
CA CYS A 140 9.03 12.35 5.41
C CYS A 140 7.76 12.37 4.54
N GLU A 141 7.91 12.28 3.21
CA GLU A 141 6.77 12.12 2.30
C GLU A 141 6.04 10.80 2.55
N ALA A 142 6.78 9.72 2.83
CA ALA A 142 6.20 8.47 3.26
C ALA A 142 7.04 7.72 4.30
N SER A 143 6.41 6.77 4.97
CA SER A 143 7.07 5.75 5.80
C SER A 143 6.77 4.38 5.22
N GLU A 144 7.81 3.64 4.88
CA GLU A 144 7.70 2.24 4.45
C GLU A 144 7.67 1.32 5.67
N PHE A 145 6.99 0.18 5.55
CA PHE A 145 6.96 -0.88 6.54
C PHE A 145 6.50 -2.22 5.95
N ASP A 146 6.89 -3.30 6.60
CA ASP A 146 6.68 -4.68 6.16
C ASP A 146 5.55 -5.37 6.91
N ALA A 147 4.67 -6.07 6.19
CA ALA A 147 3.55 -6.78 6.79
C ALA A 147 3.57 -8.29 6.51
N TRP A 148 3.22 -9.06 7.53
CA TRP A 148 3.01 -10.50 7.48
C TRP A 148 1.66 -10.88 8.07
N LEU A 149 1.08 -11.99 7.59
CA LEU A 149 -0.15 -12.54 8.17
C LEU A 149 0.20 -13.59 9.23
N THR A 150 -0.27 -13.40 10.46
CA THR A 150 -0.08 -14.36 11.55
C THR A 150 -0.97 -15.59 11.39
N LYS A 151 -0.69 -16.65 12.15
CA LYS A 151 -1.52 -17.88 12.16
C LYS A 151 -2.98 -17.60 12.52
N ASP A 152 -3.21 -16.65 13.41
CA ASP A 152 -4.53 -16.20 13.86
C ASP A 152 -5.09 -15.01 13.06
N LYS A 153 -4.52 -14.76 11.86
CA LYS A 153 -5.04 -13.84 10.84
C LYS A 153 -5.03 -12.36 11.23
N TYR A 154 -4.14 -11.98 12.13
CA TYR A 154 -3.76 -10.58 12.33
C TYR A 154 -2.63 -10.21 11.36
N ILE A 155 -2.55 -8.94 11.00
CA ILE A 155 -1.46 -8.43 10.15
C ILE A 155 -0.41 -7.82 11.08
N ALA A 156 0.71 -8.54 11.24
CA ALA A 156 1.84 -8.15 12.06
C ALA A 156 2.86 -7.36 11.25
N ILE A 157 3.44 -6.32 11.85
CA ILE A 157 4.43 -5.46 11.19
C ILE A 157 5.84 -5.91 11.58
N ASN A 158 6.57 -6.49 10.63
CA ASN A 158 7.92 -7.05 10.80
C ASN A 158 8.59 -7.29 9.44
N HIS A 159 9.90 -7.09 9.33
CA HIS A 159 10.59 -7.32 8.05
C HIS A 159 10.78 -8.81 7.76
N ASP A 160 11.45 -9.52 8.66
CA ASP A 160 11.83 -10.91 8.43
C ASP A 160 10.64 -11.86 8.58
N TYR A 161 10.72 -13.04 7.96
CA TYR A 161 9.66 -14.07 8.06
C TYR A 161 9.56 -14.66 9.48
N GLU A 162 10.58 -14.41 10.30
CA GLU A 162 10.73 -14.88 11.68
C GLU A 162 11.15 -13.71 12.57
N TYR A 163 10.68 -13.71 13.82
CA TYR A 163 11.14 -12.78 14.84
C TYR A 163 11.26 -13.51 16.18
N ASP A 164 12.40 -13.38 16.85
CA ASP A 164 12.67 -14.02 18.15
C ASP A 164 12.36 -15.54 18.18
N GLY A 165 12.80 -16.28 17.15
CA GLY A 165 12.56 -17.72 17.03
C GLY A 165 11.15 -18.11 16.56
N MET A 166 10.25 -17.13 16.36
CA MET A 166 8.87 -17.34 15.94
C MET A 166 8.68 -17.02 14.47
N ILE A 167 8.41 -18.04 13.66
CA ILE A 167 7.95 -17.86 12.27
C ILE A 167 6.58 -17.18 12.32
N VAL A 168 6.45 -16.01 11.69
CA VAL A 168 5.28 -15.12 11.83
C VAL A 168 4.00 -15.85 11.39
N GLU A 169 4.04 -16.49 10.22
CA GLU A 169 2.90 -17.21 9.63
C GLU A 169 2.46 -18.46 10.44
N LEU A 170 3.32 -18.96 11.34
CA LEU A 170 3.05 -20.13 12.18
C LEU A 170 2.74 -19.76 13.64
N SER A 171 2.89 -18.49 13.99
CA SER A 171 2.77 -17.98 15.35
C SER A 171 1.52 -17.13 15.52
N LYS A 172 0.99 -17.06 16.74
CA LYS A 172 -0.13 -16.17 17.05
C LYS A 172 0.40 -14.79 17.41
N LEU A 173 -0.32 -13.74 17.04
CA LEU A 173 0.09 -12.36 17.37
C LEU A 173 0.30 -12.16 18.88
N ALA A 174 -0.57 -12.75 19.70
CA ALA A 174 -0.49 -12.62 21.16
C ALA A 174 0.81 -13.19 21.76
N ASP A 175 1.43 -14.17 21.13
CA ASP A 175 2.71 -14.73 21.57
C ASP A 175 3.86 -13.82 21.12
N MET A 176 3.81 -13.33 19.89
CA MET A 176 4.79 -12.39 19.33
C MET A 176 4.84 -11.07 20.10
N ARG A 177 3.68 -10.56 20.54
CA ARG A 177 3.57 -9.33 21.35
C ARG A 177 4.06 -9.48 22.80
N ARG A 178 4.54 -10.66 23.20
CA ARG A 178 5.25 -10.83 24.48
C ARG A 178 6.69 -10.36 24.41
N VAL A 179 7.26 -10.26 23.21
CA VAL A 179 8.60 -9.72 23.00
C VAL A 179 8.53 -8.20 23.13
N ILE A 180 9.32 -7.67 24.07
CA ILE A 180 9.42 -6.24 24.31
C ILE A 180 10.52 -5.68 23.43
N LEU A 181 10.13 -4.80 22.52
CA LEU A 181 11.00 -4.04 21.64
C LEU A 181 11.61 -2.84 22.37
N GLU A 182 12.50 -2.13 21.71
CA GLU A 182 13.11 -0.90 22.19
C GLU A 182 12.04 0.10 22.65
N GLN A 183 12.36 0.84 23.72
CA GLN A 183 11.45 1.80 24.35
C GLN A 183 10.13 1.19 24.86
N GLY A 184 10.09 -0.12 25.09
CA GLY A 184 8.93 -0.80 25.69
C GLY A 184 7.80 -1.08 24.70
N GLU A 185 8.04 -0.94 23.40
CA GLU A 185 7.05 -1.31 22.39
C GLU A 185 6.85 -2.82 22.30
N VAL A 186 5.76 -3.23 21.68
CA VAL A 186 5.54 -4.61 21.24
C VAL A 186 5.32 -4.62 19.73
N MET A 187 5.42 -5.78 19.09
CA MET A 187 5.13 -5.94 17.67
C MET A 187 3.83 -5.23 17.26
N ALA A 188 3.94 -4.32 16.29
CA ALA A 188 2.81 -3.54 15.83
C ALA A 188 1.91 -4.33 14.89
N THR A 189 0.67 -3.86 14.76
CA THR A 189 -0.29 -4.37 13.78
C THR A 189 -0.63 -3.32 12.74
N LEU A 190 -1.16 -3.76 11.59
CA LEU A 190 -1.59 -2.84 10.53
C LEU A 190 -2.64 -1.86 11.03
N ASP A 191 -3.62 -2.28 11.84
CA ASP A 191 -4.65 -1.38 12.37
C ASP A 191 -4.06 -0.29 13.28
N GLU A 192 -3.04 -0.60 14.08
CA GLU A 192 -2.31 0.40 14.88
C GLU A 192 -1.58 1.41 13.97
N TYR A 193 -0.98 0.96 12.87
CA TYR A 193 -0.32 1.83 11.88
C TYR A 193 -1.33 2.75 11.18
N LEU A 194 -2.46 2.19 10.75
CA LEU A 194 -3.52 2.94 10.07
C LEU A 194 -4.21 3.95 11.00
N ASP A 195 -4.37 3.63 12.29
CA ASP A 195 -4.88 4.57 13.28
C ASP A 195 -3.96 5.78 13.44
N ILE A 196 -2.64 5.54 13.51
CA ILE A 196 -1.63 6.60 13.60
C ILE A 196 -1.65 7.50 12.37
N ILE A 197 -1.59 6.91 11.16
CA ILE A 197 -1.42 7.71 9.94
C ILE A 197 -2.64 8.58 9.64
N ARG A 198 -3.85 8.10 9.97
CA ARG A 198 -5.11 8.83 9.76
C ARG A 198 -5.26 10.07 10.63
N GLY A 199 -4.44 10.22 11.67
CA GLY A 199 -4.38 11.41 12.51
C GLY A 199 -3.75 12.65 11.84
N GLN A 200 -3.24 12.52 10.60
CA GLN A 200 -2.53 13.56 9.88
C GLN A 200 -2.71 13.42 8.35
N ASN A 201 -2.30 14.41 7.56
CA ASN A 201 -2.42 14.46 6.09
C ASN A 201 -1.15 14.93 5.37
N ARG A 202 0.02 14.65 5.96
CA ARG A 202 1.35 15.09 5.48
C ARG A 202 2.20 13.93 4.98
N THR A 203 2.24 12.82 5.71
CA THR A 203 3.04 11.63 5.40
C THR A 203 2.15 10.47 4.96
N ARG A 204 2.57 9.71 3.96
CA ARG A 204 1.92 8.47 3.49
C ARG A 204 2.57 7.22 4.06
N LEU A 205 2.00 6.08 3.73
CA LEU A 205 2.43 4.74 4.06
C LEU A 205 2.78 4.00 2.76
N VAL A 206 3.93 3.34 2.76
CA VAL A 206 4.31 2.36 1.73
C VAL A 206 4.29 0.99 2.39
N LEU A 207 3.25 0.20 2.13
CA LEU A 207 3.01 -1.08 2.76
C LEU A 207 3.62 -2.21 1.91
N GLU A 208 4.71 -2.81 2.38
CA GLU A 208 5.25 -4.03 1.77
C GLU A 208 4.45 -5.26 2.22
N LEU A 209 3.78 -5.91 1.27
CA LEU A 209 3.12 -7.19 1.49
C LEU A 209 4.12 -8.32 1.30
N LYS A 210 4.57 -8.90 2.42
CA LYS A 210 5.55 -10.00 2.41
C LYS A 210 4.90 -11.31 2.02
N SER A 211 5.68 -12.18 1.40
CA SER A 211 5.25 -13.53 1.06
C SER A 211 6.43 -14.48 1.05
N MET A 212 6.14 -15.75 1.27
CA MET A 212 7.07 -16.84 1.03
C MET A 212 6.74 -17.51 -0.30
N PRO A 213 7.73 -17.78 -1.18
CA PRO A 213 7.49 -18.46 -2.46
C PRO A 213 6.85 -19.85 -2.34
N THR A 214 6.93 -20.44 -1.15
CA THR A 214 6.52 -21.83 -0.88
C THR A 214 5.05 -21.98 -0.52
N ASN A 215 4.29 -20.88 -0.33
CA ASN A 215 2.89 -20.94 0.05
C ASN A 215 2.03 -19.83 -0.62
N LYS A 216 0.72 -19.85 -0.35
CA LYS A 216 -0.24 -18.86 -0.88
C LYS A 216 -0.66 -17.80 0.16
N ILE A 217 0.02 -17.73 1.30
CA ILE A 217 -0.37 -16.84 2.41
C ILE A 217 -0.25 -15.38 2.01
N GLY A 218 0.67 -15.03 1.09
CA GLY A 218 0.76 -13.68 0.52
C GLY A 218 -0.55 -13.19 -0.13
N LEU A 219 -1.33 -14.08 -0.77
CA LEU A 219 -2.63 -13.71 -1.34
C LEU A 219 -3.68 -13.45 -0.26
N GLU A 220 -3.66 -14.23 0.82
CA GLU A 220 -4.53 -13.99 1.99
C GLU A 220 -4.16 -12.70 2.73
N LEU A 221 -2.86 -12.38 2.77
CA LEU A 221 -2.37 -11.11 3.30
C LEU A 221 -2.88 -9.93 2.47
N ALA A 222 -2.84 -10.02 1.13
CA ALA A 222 -3.42 -9.00 0.25
C ALA A 222 -4.91 -8.78 0.53
N ASP A 223 -5.68 -9.86 0.64
CA ASP A 223 -7.11 -9.80 0.97
C ASP A 223 -7.34 -9.08 2.30
N ALA A 224 -6.62 -9.48 3.34
CA ALA A 224 -6.75 -8.93 4.67
C ALA A 224 -6.32 -7.45 4.74
N ALA A 225 -5.20 -7.09 4.09
CA ALA A 225 -4.67 -5.73 4.08
C ALA A 225 -5.59 -4.76 3.37
N VAL A 226 -6.03 -5.09 2.14
CA VAL A 226 -6.95 -4.25 1.37
C VAL A 226 -8.28 -4.09 2.11
N ALA A 227 -8.83 -5.18 2.66
CA ALA A 227 -10.06 -5.12 3.46
C ALA A 227 -9.92 -4.20 4.68
N MET A 228 -8.78 -4.25 5.37
CA MET A 228 -8.51 -3.41 6.54
C MET A 228 -8.35 -1.93 6.17
N VAL A 229 -7.61 -1.62 5.10
CA VAL A 229 -7.45 -0.25 4.58
C VAL A 229 -8.80 0.33 4.19
N HIS A 230 -9.66 -0.43 3.49
CA HIS A 230 -11.02 0.01 3.17
C HIS A 230 -11.90 0.18 4.40
N LYS A 231 -11.84 -0.76 5.35
CA LYS A 231 -12.64 -0.71 6.59
C LYS A 231 -12.29 0.52 7.43
N MET A 232 -11.02 0.92 7.44
CA MET A 232 -10.55 2.08 8.20
C MET A 232 -10.60 3.37 7.38
N GLY A 233 -10.96 3.36 6.10
CA GLY A 233 -10.98 4.56 5.27
C GLY A 233 -9.59 5.17 5.05
N ALA A 234 -8.54 4.33 4.95
CA ALA A 234 -7.15 4.75 4.92
C ALA A 234 -6.53 4.84 3.49
N GLN A 235 -7.34 4.73 2.44
CA GLN A 235 -6.86 4.64 1.05
C GLN A 235 -6.04 5.85 0.60
N ALA A 236 -6.34 7.06 1.10
CA ALA A 236 -5.57 8.27 0.77
C ALA A 236 -4.11 8.23 1.23
N TRP A 237 -3.76 7.33 2.16
CA TRP A 237 -2.44 7.24 2.75
C TRP A 237 -1.63 6.04 2.28
N VAL A 238 -2.22 5.01 1.68
CA VAL A 238 -1.55 3.71 1.50
C VAL A 238 -1.26 3.43 0.04
N ASP A 239 0.03 3.31 -0.27
CA ASP A 239 0.53 2.65 -1.46
C ASP A 239 1.03 1.25 -1.07
N TYR A 240 0.97 0.27 -1.99
CA TYR A 240 1.40 -1.12 -1.75
C TYR A 240 2.61 -1.50 -2.60
N ILE A 241 3.53 -2.25 -2.00
CA ILE A 241 4.69 -2.83 -2.69
C ILE A 241 4.82 -4.32 -2.35
N SER A 242 5.45 -5.10 -3.22
CA SER A 242 5.76 -6.52 -2.95
C SER A 242 6.78 -7.06 -3.95
N PHE A 243 7.60 -8.03 -3.52
CA PHE A 243 8.43 -8.84 -4.41
C PHE A 243 7.61 -9.92 -5.13
N ASP A 244 6.42 -10.25 -4.64
CA ASP A 244 5.52 -11.21 -5.25
C ASP A 244 4.52 -10.48 -6.15
N TYR A 245 4.70 -10.71 -7.44
CA TYR A 245 3.93 -10.04 -8.46
C TYR A 245 2.45 -10.45 -8.46
N GLU A 246 2.14 -11.70 -8.06
CA GLU A 246 0.75 -12.16 -7.97
C GLU A 246 0.02 -11.54 -6.76
N VAL A 247 0.74 -11.20 -5.69
CA VAL A 247 0.20 -10.42 -4.56
C VAL A 247 -0.24 -9.04 -5.01
N LEU A 248 0.55 -8.33 -5.83
CA LEU A 248 0.16 -7.01 -6.35
C LEU A 248 -1.02 -7.09 -7.33
N LYS A 249 -1.04 -8.13 -8.19
CA LYS A 249 -2.21 -8.39 -9.04
C LYS A 249 -3.46 -8.68 -8.22
N ARG A 250 -3.33 -9.35 -7.08
CA ARG A 250 -4.44 -9.56 -6.15
C ARG A 250 -4.91 -8.25 -5.54
N VAL A 251 -4.01 -7.37 -5.09
CA VAL A 251 -4.37 -6.01 -4.64
C VAL A 251 -5.13 -5.25 -5.72
N ARG A 252 -4.63 -5.22 -6.96
CA ARG A 252 -5.31 -4.56 -8.10
C ARG A 252 -6.71 -5.12 -8.37
N ALA A 253 -6.87 -6.44 -8.25
CA ALA A 253 -8.16 -7.09 -8.46
C ALA A 253 -9.19 -6.74 -7.36
N LEU A 254 -8.74 -6.55 -6.12
CA LEU A 254 -9.58 -6.15 -4.99
C LEU A 254 -9.91 -4.66 -5.00
N ASP A 255 -8.93 -3.81 -5.33
CA ASP A 255 -9.05 -2.36 -5.43
C ASP A 255 -8.46 -1.86 -6.77
N PRO A 256 -9.31 -1.57 -7.77
CA PRO A 256 -8.89 -1.06 -9.08
C PRO A 256 -8.21 0.31 -9.02
N THR A 257 -8.28 1.02 -7.89
CA THR A 257 -7.69 2.35 -7.69
C THR A 257 -6.44 2.33 -6.81
N ALA A 258 -6.14 1.22 -6.13
CA ALA A 258 -4.97 1.10 -5.27
C ALA A 258 -3.68 1.46 -6.02
N HIS A 259 -2.78 2.15 -5.35
CA HIS A 259 -1.47 2.44 -5.90
C HIS A 259 -0.52 1.29 -5.58
N ILE A 260 0.03 0.67 -6.61
CA ILE A 260 0.90 -0.50 -6.47
C ILE A 260 2.20 -0.32 -7.24
N ALA A 261 3.33 -0.69 -6.64
CA ALA A 261 4.63 -0.70 -7.30
C ALA A 261 5.36 -2.03 -7.06
N TYR A 262 6.02 -2.52 -8.12
CA TYR A 262 6.66 -3.84 -8.06
C TYR A 262 8.11 -3.74 -7.57
N LEU A 263 8.46 -4.55 -6.55
CA LEU A 263 9.82 -4.61 -6.02
C LEU A 263 10.77 -5.47 -6.87
N GLY A 264 10.21 -6.45 -7.58
CA GLY A 264 10.99 -7.37 -8.40
C GLY A 264 11.38 -6.77 -9.75
N ALA A 265 12.61 -7.02 -10.19
CA ALA A 265 13.10 -6.58 -11.50
C ALA A 265 13.02 -7.68 -12.58
N VAL A 266 12.15 -8.69 -12.41
CA VAL A 266 12.06 -9.87 -13.28
C VAL A 266 10.90 -9.83 -14.28
N VAL A 267 9.87 -9.03 -14.03
CA VAL A 267 8.75 -8.81 -14.97
C VAL A 267 9.05 -7.57 -15.81
N PRO A 268 8.93 -7.61 -17.15
CA PRO A 268 9.18 -6.44 -17.99
C PRO A 268 8.25 -5.26 -17.66
N MET A 269 8.78 -4.03 -17.63
CA MET A 269 8.01 -2.82 -17.27
C MET A 269 6.78 -2.58 -18.16
N ASP A 270 6.83 -2.95 -19.44
CA ASP A 270 5.67 -2.86 -20.34
C ASP A 270 4.52 -3.75 -19.86
N GLN A 271 4.85 -4.97 -19.43
CA GLN A 271 3.86 -5.89 -18.87
C GLN A 271 3.33 -5.37 -17.54
N GLN A 272 4.20 -4.85 -16.67
CA GLN A 272 3.78 -4.20 -15.42
C GLN A 272 2.78 -3.08 -15.67
N LYS A 273 3.04 -2.22 -16.66
CA LYS A 273 2.14 -1.12 -17.01
C LYS A 273 0.79 -1.62 -17.54
N ILE A 274 0.80 -2.62 -18.42
CA ILE A 274 -0.42 -3.22 -18.99
C ILE A 274 -1.28 -3.85 -17.88
N GLU A 275 -0.66 -4.47 -16.89
CA GLU A 275 -1.34 -5.13 -15.77
C GLU A 275 -1.69 -4.16 -14.63
N GLY A 276 -1.45 -2.85 -14.82
CA GLY A 276 -1.94 -1.80 -13.96
C GLY A 276 -1.02 -1.45 -12.79
N MET A 277 0.28 -1.75 -12.86
CA MET A 277 1.25 -1.20 -11.92
C MET A 277 1.37 0.32 -12.10
N ASN A 278 1.45 1.04 -10.98
CA ASN A 278 1.62 2.49 -10.95
C ASN A 278 3.10 2.88 -11.02
N GLY A 279 3.99 2.01 -10.52
CA GLY A 279 5.41 2.29 -10.42
C GLY A 279 6.30 1.06 -10.36
N ILE A 280 7.60 1.33 -10.40
CA ILE A 280 8.66 0.40 -10.02
C ILE A 280 9.24 0.85 -8.68
N ASP A 281 9.65 -0.11 -7.87
CA ASP A 281 10.36 0.15 -6.62
C ASP A 281 11.61 -0.73 -6.60
N TYR A 282 12.73 -0.28 -7.14
CA TYR A 282 13.85 -1.18 -7.45
C TYR A 282 15.08 -0.93 -6.60
N HIS A 283 15.85 -1.99 -6.36
CA HIS A 283 17.15 -1.85 -5.74
C HIS A 283 18.05 -0.93 -6.60
N PHE A 284 18.78 0.00 -5.97
CA PHE A 284 19.56 1.02 -6.70
C PHE A 284 20.56 0.46 -7.72
N SER A 285 21.07 -0.76 -7.49
CA SER A 285 21.98 -1.43 -8.43
C SER A 285 21.32 -1.79 -9.78
N GLN A 286 19.99 -1.88 -9.84
CA GLN A 286 19.29 -2.12 -11.11
C GLN A 286 19.50 -0.98 -12.10
N PHE A 287 19.68 0.26 -11.60
CA PHE A 287 19.94 1.43 -12.45
C PHE A 287 21.34 1.40 -13.06
N ASP A 288 22.29 0.70 -12.43
CA ASP A 288 23.61 0.44 -13.00
C ASP A 288 23.57 -0.70 -14.04
N ASN A 289 22.77 -1.73 -13.77
CA ASN A 289 22.66 -2.92 -14.63
C ASN A 289 21.77 -2.70 -15.86
N MET A 290 20.87 -1.72 -15.82
CA MET A 290 19.90 -1.44 -16.87
C MET A 290 19.98 0.03 -17.32
N PRO A 291 20.88 0.38 -18.26
CA PRO A 291 21.20 1.78 -18.60
C PRO A 291 20.03 2.65 -19.11
N ARG A 292 18.90 2.04 -19.51
CA ARG A 292 17.69 2.74 -19.99
C ARG A 292 16.49 2.59 -19.05
N LEU A 293 16.70 2.08 -17.83
CA LEU A 293 15.62 1.81 -16.89
C LEU A 293 14.81 3.07 -16.59
N TYR A 294 15.50 4.17 -16.23
CA TYR A 294 14.87 5.44 -15.93
C TYR A 294 13.99 5.93 -17.09
N ASP A 295 14.58 6.09 -18.28
CA ASP A 295 13.88 6.60 -19.45
C ASP A 295 12.68 5.72 -19.82
N ARG A 296 12.82 4.39 -19.70
CA ARG A 296 11.74 3.45 -19.99
C ARG A 296 10.59 3.58 -19.00
N ALA A 297 10.88 3.66 -17.70
CA ALA A 297 9.86 3.85 -16.68
C ALA A 297 9.11 5.18 -16.88
N ARG A 298 9.84 6.27 -17.14
CA ARG A 298 9.25 7.59 -17.45
C ARG A 298 8.37 7.56 -18.70
N MET A 299 8.83 6.92 -19.79
CA MET A 299 8.07 6.79 -21.03
C MET A 299 6.75 6.03 -20.83
N LEU A 300 6.71 5.06 -19.91
CA LEU A 300 5.51 4.29 -19.55
C LEU A 300 4.62 5.01 -18.54
N GLY A 301 5.05 6.16 -18.02
CA GLY A 301 4.35 6.87 -16.93
C GLY A 301 4.27 6.00 -15.67
N LEU A 302 5.36 5.31 -15.33
CA LEU A 302 5.55 4.61 -14.06
C LEU A 302 6.29 5.55 -13.10
N THR A 303 5.85 5.59 -11.83
CA THR A 303 6.66 6.21 -10.77
C THR A 303 7.91 5.38 -10.50
N ILE A 304 8.98 6.04 -10.07
CA ILE A 304 10.28 5.42 -9.82
C ILE A 304 10.65 5.63 -8.36
N ASN A 305 10.55 4.57 -7.56
CA ASN A 305 11.15 4.48 -6.24
C ASN A 305 12.44 3.64 -6.30
N VAL A 306 13.40 3.97 -5.43
CA VAL A 306 14.68 3.29 -5.34
C VAL A 306 15.05 2.98 -3.89
N TRP A 307 15.43 1.73 -3.63
CA TRP A 307 15.74 1.23 -2.29
C TRP A 307 17.04 0.40 -2.23
N THR A 308 17.57 0.05 -1.06
CA THR A 308 17.59 0.94 0.11
C THR A 308 18.85 1.80 -0.04
N VAL A 309 18.68 3.11 -0.20
CA VAL A 309 19.80 4.01 -0.52
C VAL A 309 20.28 4.71 0.74
N ASN A 310 21.38 4.23 1.32
CA ASN A 310 21.95 4.78 2.56
C ASN A 310 23.26 5.55 2.33
N ASP A 311 23.94 5.33 1.19
CA ASP A 311 25.18 6.04 0.85
C ASP A 311 24.84 7.44 0.29
N PRO A 312 25.37 8.54 0.87
CA PRO A 312 25.11 9.90 0.40
C PRO A 312 25.45 10.13 -1.08
N LYS A 313 26.50 9.49 -1.60
CA LYS A 313 26.88 9.62 -3.02
C LYS A 313 25.83 8.96 -3.93
N ILE A 314 25.26 7.84 -3.49
CA ILE A 314 24.18 7.19 -4.23
C ILE A 314 22.90 8.03 -4.11
N MET A 315 22.61 8.61 -2.94
CA MET A 315 21.50 9.56 -2.77
C MET A 315 21.63 10.75 -3.74
N GLU A 316 22.80 11.40 -3.80
CA GLU A 316 23.06 12.49 -4.74
C GLU A 316 22.80 12.05 -6.19
N ARG A 317 23.34 10.89 -6.58
CA ARG A 317 23.13 10.32 -7.92
C ARG A 317 21.66 10.07 -8.24
N MET A 318 20.89 9.52 -7.30
CA MET A 318 19.46 9.25 -7.49
C MET A 318 18.65 10.55 -7.59
N LEU A 319 18.98 11.55 -6.77
CA LEU A 319 18.39 12.88 -6.84
C LEU A 319 18.69 13.56 -8.18
N ASP A 320 19.93 13.48 -8.67
CA ASP A 320 20.33 14.03 -9.98
C ASP A 320 19.62 13.34 -11.14
N MET A 321 19.40 12.03 -11.04
CA MET A 321 18.64 11.26 -12.01
C MET A 321 17.15 11.66 -12.03
N GLY A 322 16.65 12.29 -10.96
CA GLY A 322 15.26 12.73 -10.88
C GLY A 322 14.27 11.59 -10.66
N VAL A 323 14.66 10.58 -9.86
CA VAL A 323 13.72 9.56 -9.37
C VAL A 323 12.59 10.21 -8.58
N ASP A 324 11.41 9.57 -8.54
CA ASP A 324 10.26 10.13 -7.83
C ASP A 324 10.44 10.00 -6.31
N PHE A 325 11.00 8.89 -5.84
CA PHE A 325 11.18 8.57 -4.42
C PHE A 325 12.53 7.89 -4.14
N ILE A 326 13.03 8.02 -2.90
CA ILE A 326 14.19 7.30 -2.37
C ILE A 326 13.81 6.71 -1.01
N THR A 327 13.83 5.38 -0.91
CA THR A 327 13.68 4.63 0.34
C THR A 327 15.03 4.48 1.03
N THR A 328 15.12 4.95 2.28
CA THR A 328 16.39 5.02 3.03
C THR A 328 16.21 4.78 4.54
N ASP A 329 17.24 4.20 5.17
CA ASP A 329 17.36 4.13 6.64
C ASP A 329 17.82 5.46 7.25
N GLU A 330 18.24 6.43 6.44
CA GLU A 330 18.80 7.73 6.86
C GLU A 330 17.89 8.91 6.43
N PRO A 331 16.58 8.91 6.74
CA PRO A 331 15.65 9.91 6.19
C PRO A 331 16.01 11.34 6.57
N ALA A 332 16.52 11.57 7.79
CA ALA A 332 16.95 12.90 8.22
C ALA A 332 18.10 13.46 7.36
N MET A 333 19.05 12.60 6.99
CA MET A 333 20.17 12.98 6.13
C MET A 333 19.68 13.34 4.73
N LEU A 334 18.78 12.54 4.15
CA LEU A 334 18.23 12.82 2.83
C LEU A 334 17.39 14.11 2.82
N LEU A 335 16.62 14.37 3.87
CA LEU A 335 15.88 15.63 4.05
C LEU A 335 16.84 16.83 4.04
N GLU A 336 17.91 16.79 4.84
CA GLU A 336 18.93 17.84 4.89
C GLU A 336 19.60 18.05 3.52
N MET A 337 19.88 16.97 2.79
CA MET A 337 20.45 17.06 1.44
C MET A 337 19.50 17.76 0.45
N ILE A 338 18.20 17.48 0.52
CA ILE A 338 17.19 18.09 -0.36
C ILE A 338 17.01 19.57 0.00
N GLU A 339 16.98 19.92 1.28
CA GLU A 339 16.91 21.30 1.74
C GLU A 339 18.09 22.12 1.20
N LYS A 340 19.33 21.64 1.40
CA LYS A 340 20.55 22.28 0.86
C LYS A 340 20.57 22.41 -0.65
N ARG A 341 19.90 21.51 -1.38
CA ARG A 341 19.76 21.60 -2.84
C ARG A 341 18.76 22.65 -3.27
N ASN A 342 17.68 22.86 -2.52
CA ASN A 342 16.65 23.86 -2.82
C ASN A 342 17.10 25.30 -2.49
N GLU A 343 18.10 25.46 -1.61
CA GLU A 343 18.71 26.76 -1.28
C GLU A 343 19.75 27.25 -2.30
N ARG A 344 20.19 26.37 -3.22
CA ARG A 344 21.14 26.69 -4.30
C ARG A 344 20.39 27.08 -5.56
#